data_AF-A0AAV4N8U5-F1
#
_entry.id   AF-A0AAV4N8U5-F1
#
_cell.length_a   1.000
_cell.length_b   1.000
_cell.length_c   1.000
_cell.angle_alpha   90.00
_cell.angle_beta   90.00
_cell.angle_gamma   90.00
#
_symmetry.space_group_name_H-M   'P 1'
#
loop_
_entity.id
_entity.type
_entity.pdbx_description
1 polymer ?
#
loop_
_entity_poly.entity_id
_entity_poly.type
_entity_poly.pdbx_seq_one_letter_code
_entity_poly.pdbx_strand_id
1 'polypeptide(L)'
;MILTIRRRFLSYVDFDTVTHLRLQSNENHVQGLFFIRNGRPYAHYVKINGQVVAFTCIRILFKLRDISVGGSSFLGSLVVERGLHFIMAITVSKAKIGVIILGLLGFLLLVIGIVSLSVLPTIFKAKVQENLVLEEGKEAYEKWKKTPIPVTFKVFIFNVTNPKEVMDGMKPIVQEIGPYVFKQYRSKNVLAWNKTDKTVTYDDLKQYHFVPELSANMTNRIYSLNLPLQGILMFIKKLPDFTRSLVVPMLEGVLKNYNESLFSYRTARELLFDGYKVDLIQDLIDLASAFVTVPEILPNNTFGFLYGKNNSGDGVFEVFTGEDDIGKYAQIVKWNNMSRIPFWNNQYCNMMNGTDGSQFPPPVSKRDVLYVYTPELCRSVSLEYLVDTRVRGIPALRFVTPEKLFASPLVNPDNMCYCTEEKFCGLSGILDVSPCRKGMKLAVTGPHFFQAHEFIKERVTGLNASREAHETYVDIEPNTGLVLRASRKLQMNFLLDKFEEMEETKSVTLSVIPLIWVTEEAEIDEEVATMFTAKVRTPITIAKSILTACIVLGILWIVTAGFVTVYILMKEQKAAKSVIKSRYKSVPQKPEDIIKSEKAPVNA
;
A
#
# COMPACT_ATOMS: atom_id res chain seq x y z
N MET A 1 27.53 -15.39 -50.78
CA MET A 1 28.23 -14.87 -51.97
C MET A 1 29.69 -14.72 -51.60
N ILE A 2 30.47 -15.74 -51.94
CA ILE A 2 31.93 -15.85 -51.77
C ILE A 2 32.58 -15.13 -52.95
N LEU A 3 33.63 -14.35 -52.74
CA LEU A 3 34.70 -14.11 -53.73
C LEU A 3 35.92 -13.47 -53.02
N THR A 4 36.92 -14.22 -52.57
CA THR A 4 38.06 -14.85 -53.28
C THR A 4 39.33 -14.01 -53.17
N ILE A 5 40.28 -14.55 -52.39
CA ILE A 5 41.69 -14.20 -52.36
C ILE A 5 42.42 -15.01 -53.45
N ARG A 6 43.33 -14.40 -54.22
CA ARG A 6 44.50 -15.11 -54.79
C ARG A 6 45.74 -14.23 -54.97
N ARG A 7 46.82 -14.69 -54.32
CA ARG A 7 48.27 -14.52 -54.54
C ARG A 7 48.66 -14.84 -56.01
N ARG A 8 49.82 -14.51 -56.63
CA ARG A 8 51.19 -14.10 -56.24
C ARG A 8 52.02 -13.80 -57.53
N PHE A 9 53.09 -12.99 -57.38
CA PHE A 9 54.39 -12.93 -58.09
C PHE A 9 54.52 -12.87 -59.62
N LEU A 10 55.20 -11.82 -60.12
CA LEU A 10 56.58 -11.94 -60.64
C LEU A 10 57.24 -10.55 -60.76
N SER A 11 58.55 -10.58 -60.55
CA SER A 11 59.53 -9.51 -60.39
C SER A 11 60.08 -8.98 -61.72
N TYR A 12 60.42 -7.69 -61.80
CA TYR A 12 61.77 -7.26 -62.19
C TYR A 12 62.06 -5.81 -61.75
N VAL A 13 63.35 -5.62 -61.49
CA VAL A 13 64.03 -4.51 -60.81
C VAL A 13 64.07 -3.25 -61.68
N ASP A 14 63.88 -2.08 -61.06
CA ASP A 14 64.57 -0.87 -61.52
C ASP A 14 65.09 -0.07 -60.32
N PHE A 15 66.36 0.29 -60.40
CA PHE A 15 67.15 0.91 -59.34
C PHE A 15 66.80 2.40 -59.23
N ASP A 16 66.51 2.91 -58.04
CA ASP A 16 66.67 4.35 -57.79
C ASP A 16 67.00 4.68 -56.32
N THR A 17 68.17 5.30 -56.20
CA THR A 17 68.95 5.75 -55.04
C THR A 17 68.21 6.08 -53.74
N VAL A 18 68.60 5.39 -52.65
CA VAL A 18 68.34 5.79 -51.26
C VAL A 18 69.61 6.44 -50.70
N THR A 19 69.52 7.73 -50.34
CA THR A 19 70.63 8.42 -49.65
C THR A 19 70.46 8.27 -48.14
N HIS A 20 71.44 7.68 -47.46
CA HIS A 20 71.43 7.53 -46.00
C HIS A 20 72.15 8.72 -45.34
N LEU A 21 71.42 9.50 -44.54
CA LEU A 21 72.00 10.51 -43.64
C LEU A 21 71.98 9.98 -42.21
N ARG A 22 73.17 9.76 -41.65
CA ARG A 22 73.37 9.34 -40.25
C ARG A 22 73.83 10.56 -39.46
N LEU A 23 73.02 11.00 -38.50
CA LEU A 23 73.43 12.00 -37.52
C LEU A 23 73.86 11.27 -36.24
N GLN A 24 75.11 11.49 -35.83
CA GLN A 24 75.64 11.05 -34.54
C GLN A 24 76.08 12.30 -33.78
N SER A 25 75.51 12.51 -32.59
CA SER A 25 75.99 13.52 -31.64
C SER A 25 76.58 12.79 -30.43
N ASN A 26 77.79 13.16 -30.02
CA ASN A 26 78.52 12.47 -28.96
C ASN A 26 78.12 12.90 -27.53
N GLU A 27 77.25 13.89 -27.35
CA GLU A 27 76.95 14.42 -26.01
C GLU A 27 75.55 14.10 -25.47
N ASN A 28 74.64 13.57 -26.28
CA ASN A 28 73.35 13.08 -25.81
C ASN A 28 72.91 11.94 -26.74
N HIS A 29 72.81 10.70 -26.24
CA HIS A 29 72.50 9.47 -27.00
C HIS A 29 71.24 9.55 -27.89
N VAL A 30 71.39 10.19 -29.06
CA VAL A 30 70.35 10.36 -30.08
C VAL A 30 70.86 9.74 -31.36
N GLN A 31 70.15 8.72 -31.85
CA GLN A 31 70.39 8.11 -33.15
C GLN A 31 69.13 8.25 -34.00
N GLY A 32 69.29 8.82 -35.19
CA GLY A 32 68.23 8.97 -36.19
C GLY A 32 68.69 8.51 -37.56
N LEU A 33 67.80 7.81 -38.28
CA LEU A 33 68.00 7.41 -39.67
C LEU A 33 66.92 8.08 -40.52
N PHE A 34 67.33 8.69 -41.64
CA PHE A 34 66.45 9.40 -42.55
C PHE A 34 66.39 8.67 -43.89
N PHE A 35 65.18 8.47 -44.40
CA PHE A 35 64.95 7.90 -45.73
C PHE A 35 64.31 8.95 -46.64
N ILE A 36 65.01 9.33 -47.69
CA ILE A 36 64.53 10.23 -48.74
C ILE A 36 64.25 9.38 -49.97
N ARG A 37 63.03 9.43 -50.49
CA ARG A 37 62.65 8.82 -51.77
C ARG A 37 61.98 9.90 -52.63
N ASN A 38 62.52 10.18 -53.82
CA ASN A 38 62.02 11.20 -54.75
C ASN A 38 61.79 12.58 -54.11
N GLY A 39 62.75 13.06 -53.31
CA GLY A 39 62.70 14.39 -52.67
C GLY A 39 61.65 14.55 -51.55
N ARG A 40 61.03 13.45 -51.08
CA ARG A 40 60.06 13.46 -49.97
C ARG A 40 60.54 12.56 -48.82
N PRO A 41 60.56 13.04 -47.57
CA PRO A 41 60.91 12.21 -46.41
C PRO A 41 59.79 11.20 -46.14
N TYR A 42 60.12 9.91 -46.08
CA TYR A 42 59.11 8.84 -46.02
C TYR A 42 59.05 8.12 -44.65
N ALA A 43 60.04 8.27 -43.78
CA ALA A 43 59.99 7.77 -42.41
C ALA A 43 61.01 8.47 -41.49
N HIS A 44 60.58 8.84 -40.28
CA HIS A 44 61.46 9.26 -39.19
C HIS A 44 61.20 8.38 -37.97
N TYR A 45 62.25 7.81 -37.40
CA TYR A 45 62.24 7.41 -36.01
C TYR A 45 63.47 8.00 -35.33
N VAL A 46 63.27 8.47 -34.09
CA VAL A 46 64.36 8.93 -33.24
C VAL A 46 64.34 8.06 -31.99
N LYS A 47 65.49 7.47 -31.66
CA LYS A 47 65.69 6.81 -30.37
C LYS A 47 66.26 7.83 -29.39
N ILE A 48 65.53 8.04 -28.29
CA ILE A 48 66.02 8.78 -27.11
C ILE A 48 65.98 7.79 -25.95
N ASN A 49 67.13 7.51 -25.33
CA ASN A 49 67.27 6.56 -24.22
C ASN A 49 66.66 5.16 -24.50
N GLY A 50 66.83 4.64 -25.71
CA GLY A 50 66.46 3.26 -26.06
C GLY A 50 65.01 3.03 -26.54
N GLN A 51 64.10 4.01 -26.40
CA GLN A 51 62.71 3.88 -26.89
C GLN A 51 62.52 4.49 -28.28
N VAL A 52 61.75 3.81 -29.13
CA VAL A 52 61.42 4.24 -30.50
C VAL A 52 60.17 5.13 -30.47
N VAL A 53 60.30 6.40 -30.86
CA VAL A 53 59.15 7.32 -31.02
C VAL A 53 58.91 7.56 -32.51
N ALA A 54 57.73 7.20 -33.01
CA ALA A 54 57.32 7.43 -34.39
C ALA A 54 56.38 8.65 -34.48
N PHE A 55 56.65 9.57 -35.41
CA PHE A 55 55.77 10.69 -35.73
C PHE A 55 55.14 10.50 -37.11
N THR A 56 53.81 10.51 -37.19
CA THR A 56 53.08 10.57 -38.46
C THR A 56 52.98 12.02 -38.95
N CYS A 57 53.62 12.30 -40.10
CA CYS A 57 53.50 13.46 -40.99
C CYS A 57 53.04 14.81 -40.40
N ILE A 58 54.00 15.69 -40.09
CA ILE A 58 53.78 17.15 -40.05
C ILE A 58 54.59 17.78 -41.20
N ARG A 59 53.89 18.47 -42.10
CA ARG A 59 54.44 19.13 -43.30
C ARG A 59 55.27 20.35 -42.86
N ILE A 60 56.60 20.26 -42.89
CA ILE A 60 57.50 21.40 -42.66
C ILE A 60 58.05 21.84 -44.02
N LEU A 61 57.62 23.00 -44.49
CA LEU A 61 58.18 23.68 -45.67
C LEU A 61 59.49 24.38 -45.26
N PHE A 62 60.63 23.89 -45.75
CA PHE A 62 61.89 24.64 -45.73
C PHE A 62 62.14 25.25 -47.10
N LYS A 63 62.31 26.58 -47.14
CA LYS A 63 62.81 27.33 -48.30
C LYS A 63 64.32 27.50 -48.07
N LEU A 64 65.14 26.84 -48.88
CA LEU A 64 66.60 27.02 -48.86
C LEU A 64 66.94 28.39 -49.46
N ARG A 65 67.72 29.19 -48.73
CA ARG A 65 68.46 30.33 -49.28
C ARG A 65 69.82 30.43 -48.58
N ASP A 66 70.77 30.95 -49.35
CA ASP A 66 72.22 30.78 -49.28
C ASP A 66 72.93 31.05 -47.95
N ILE A 67 74.09 30.41 -47.86
CA ILE A 67 75.11 30.49 -46.81
C ILE A 67 75.76 31.88 -46.79
N SER A 68 75.94 32.42 -45.58
CA SER A 68 76.98 33.41 -45.28
C SER A 68 77.39 33.29 -43.81
N VAL A 69 78.70 33.28 -43.59
CA VAL A 69 79.40 33.08 -42.31
C VAL A 69 79.38 34.37 -41.48
N GLY A 70 79.17 34.26 -40.17
CA GLY A 70 79.36 35.35 -39.21
C GLY A 70 78.93 34.92 -37.80
N GLY A 71 79.90 34.73 -36.91
CA GLY A 71 79.67 34.25 -35.56
C GLY A 71 79.02 35.30 -34.65
N SER A 72 78.11 34.85 -33.78
CA SER A 72 77.98 35.27 -32.38
C SER A 72 76.78 34.57 -31.74
N SER A 73 76.97 34.23 -30.47
CA SER A 73 76.10 33.51 -29.54
C SER A 73 74.66 34.02 -29.46
N PHE A 74 73.68 33.13 -29.69
CA PHE A 74 72.31 33.26 -29.15
C PHE A 74 71.64 31.88 -29.03
N LEU A 75 72.11 31.08 -28.06
CA LEU A 75 71.57 29.75 -27.74
C LEU A 75 71.06 29.77 -26.31
N GLY A 76 69.82 30.25 -26.13
CA GLY A 76 69.22 30.34 -24.80
C GLY A 76 67.87 31.04 -24.77
N SER A 77 66.88 30.57 -25.53
CA SER A 77 65.47 30.90 -25.24
C SER A 77 64.45 30.05 -26.02
N LEU A 78 64.78 29.57 -27.22
CA LEU A 78 63.77 29.02 -28.13
C LEU A 78 63.34 27.56 -27.88
N VAL A 79 64.11 26.79 -27.11
CA VAL A 79 63.87 25.35 -26.90
C VAL A 79 62.97 25.06 -25.68
N VAL A 80 63.00 25.92 -24.66
CA VAL A 80 62.16 25.77 -23.45
C VAL A 80 60.69 26.11 -23.75
N GLU A 81 60.44 27.11 -24.59
CA GLU A 81 59.07 27.57 -24.92
C GLU A 81 58.29 26.51 -25.73
N ARG A 82 58.94 25.85 -26.71
CA ARG A 82 58.29 24.79 -27.51
C ARG A 82 58.04 23.49 -26.73
N GLY A 83 58.92 23.14 -25.79
CA GLY A 83 58.71 22.00 -24.89
C GLY A 83 57.53 22.22 -23.94
N LEU A 84 57.39 23.42 -23.39
CA LEU A 84 56.26 23.80 -22.52
C LEU A 84 54.92 23.75 -23.27
N HIS A 85 54.87 24.25 -24.51
CA HIS A 85 53.68 24.20 -25.35
C HIS A 85 53.26 22.77 -25.72
N PHE A 86 54.22 21.87 -25.96
CA PHE A 86 53.93 20.47 -26.28
C PHE A 86 53.43 19.69 -25.05
N ILE A 87 54.04 19.90 -23.88
CA ILE A 87 53.59 19.32 -22.60
C ILE A 87 52.19 19.88 -22.20
N MET A 88 51.94 21.17 -22.41
CA MET A 88 50.61 21.78 -22.22
C MET A 88 49.56 21.21 -23.19
N ALA A 89 49.89 20.97 -24.47
CA ALA A 89 48.94 20.40 -25.43
C ALA A 89 48.56 18.94 -25.08
N ILE A 90 49.53 18.14 -24.63
CA ILE A 90 49.28 16.74 -24.20
C ILE A 90 48.44 16.69 -22.91
N THR A 91 48.70 17.59 -21.94
CA THR A 91 47.92 17.66 -20.69
C THR A 91 46.49 18.14 -20.93
N VAL A 92 46.27 19.09 -21.85
CA VAL A 92 44.91 19.55 -22.24
C VAL A 92 44.10 18.46 -22.96
N SER A 93 44.74 17.62 -23.80
CA SER A 93 44.07 16.50 -24.47
C SER A 93 43.57 15.42 -23.49
N LYS A 94 44.40 15.04 -22.51
CA LYS A 94 44.01 14.07 -21.47
C LYS A 94 42.89 14.58 -20.56
N ALA A 95 42.89 15.87 -20.23
CA ALA A 95 41.83 16.49 -19.43
C ALA A 95 40.47 16.48 -20.15
N LYS A 96 40.44 16.76 -21.46
CA LYS A 96 39.20 16.69 -22.28
C LYS A 96 38.63 15.27 -22.32
N ILE A 97 39.48 14.26 -22.49
CA ILE A 97 39.07 12.85 -22.48
C ILE A 97 38.50 12.47 -21.11
N GLY A 98 39.15 12.87 -20.01
CA GLY A 98 38.66 12.61 -18.66
C GLY A 98 37.28 13.20 -18.38
N VAL A 99 37.01 14.42 -18.86
CA VAL A 99 35.71 15.09 -18.70
C VAL A 99 34.61 14.39 -19.51
N ILE A 100 34.91 13.94 -20.72
CA ILE A 100 33.96 13.16 -21.54
C ILE A 100 33.62 11.84 -20.85
N ILE A 101 34.62 11.12 -20.33
CA ILE A 101 34.41 9.86 -19.59
C ILE A 101 33.55 10.10 -18.35
N LEU A 102 33.83 11.14 -17.57
CA LEU A 102 33.04 11.50 -16.38
C LEU A 102 31.57 11.81 -16.74
N GLY A 103 31.35 12.58 -17.80
CA GLY A 103 30.00 12.89 -18.29
C GLY A 103 29.25 11.65 -18.76
N LEU A 104 29.92 10.73 -19.47
CA LEU A 104 29.33 9.46 -19.91
C LEU A 104 29.00 8.53 -18.74
N LEU A 105 29.88 8.43 -17.75
CA LEU A 105 29.63 7.65 -16.53
C LEU A 105 28.48 8.24 -15.71
N GLY A 106 28.42 9.58 -15.59
CA GLY A 106 27.33 10.27 -14.92
C GLY A 106 25.99 10.05 -15.63
N PHE A 107 25.98 10.13 -16.97
CA PHE A 107 24.80 9.82 -17.78
C PHE A 107 24.37 8.36 -17.65
N LEU A 108 25.32 7.41 -17.67
CA LEU A 108 25.02 6.00 -17.48
C LEU A 108 24.41 5.72 -16.09
N LEU A 109 24.97 6.29 -15.03
CA LEU A 109 24.42 6.17 -13.67
C LEU A 109 23.02 6.78 -13.54
N LEU A 110 22.79 7.94 -14.17
CA LEU A 110 21.47 8.57 -14.23
C LEU A 110 20.45 7.64 -14.89
N VAL A 111 20.78 7.12 -16.07
CA VAL A 111 19.90 6.23 -16.83
C VAL A 111 19.61 4.95 -16.04
N ILE A 112 20.65 4.30 -15.50
CA ILE A 112 20.49 3.10 -14.67
C ILE A 112 19.61 3.40 -13.46
N GLY A 113 19.87 4.50 -12.73
CA GLY A 113 19.08 4.87 -11.55
C GLY A 113 17.61 5.09 -11.86
N ILE A 114 17.29 5.82 -12.94
CA ILE A 114 15.90 6.09 -13.37
C ILE A 114 15.20 4.81 -13.82
N VAL A 115 15.87 3.99 -14.64
CA VAL A 115 15.31 2.71 -15.13
C VAL A 115 15.09 1.76 -13.96
N SER A 116 16.07 1.61 -13.07
CA SER A 116 15.94 0.76 -11.88
C SER A 116 14.84 1.23 -10.93
N LEU A 117 14.66 2.54 -10.70
CA LEU A 117 13.53 3.05 -9.90
C LEU A 117 12.18 2.75 -10.55
N SER A 118 12.12 2.78 -11.88
CA SER A 118 10.89 2.48 -12.63
C SER A 118 10.54 0.99 -12.59
N VAL A 119 11.55 0.11 -12.52
CA VAL A 119 11.38 -1.35 -12.45
C VAL A 119 11.20 -1.86 -11.02
N LEU A 120 11.68 -1.14 -10.01
CA LEU A 120 11.62 -1.53 -8.60
C LEU A 120 10.20 -1.90 -8.12
N PRO A 121 9.11 -1.15 -8.44
CA PRO A 121 7.75 -1.53 -8.07
C PRO A 121 7.33 -2.90 -8.62
N THR A 122 7.75 -3.24 -9.85
CA THR A 122 7.44 -4.54 -10.48
C THR A 122 8.16 -5.68 -9.78
N ILE A 123 9.45 -5.52 -9.47
CA ILE A 123 10.23 -6.51 -8.70
C ILE A 123 9.61 -6.69 -7.32
N PHE A 124 9.22 -5.59 -6.68
CA PHE A 124 8.59 -5.62 -5.38
C PHE A 124 7.24 -6.37 -5.42
N LYS A 125 6.37 -6.05 -6.40
CA LYS A 125 5.10 -6.77 -6.59
C LYS A 125 5.34 -8.27 -6.77
N ALA A 126 6.32 -8.66 -7.59
CA ALA A 126 6.67 -10.07 -7.78
C ALA A 126 7.13 -10.72 -6.47
N LYS A 127 7.93 -10.02 -5.65
CA LYS A 127 8.41 -10.56 -4.36
C LYS A 127 7.30 -10.62 -3.31
N VAL A 128 6.35 -9.69 -3.32
CA VAL A 128 5.15 -9.76 -2.49
C VAL A 128 4.31 -10.96 -2.91
N GLN A 129 4.05 -11.14 -4.20
CA GLN A 129 3.29 -12.29 -4.69
C GLN A 129 3.95 -13.61 -4.29
N GLU A 130 5.26 -13.77 -4.51
CA GLU A 130 6.00 -14.97 -4.13
C GLU A 130 5.84 -15.33 -2.64
N ASN A 131 5.87 -14.33 -1.76
CA ASN A 131 5.84 -14.53 -0.30
C ASN A 131 4.43 -14.58 0.30
N LEU A 132 3.44 -13.90 -0.30
CA LEU A 132 2.12 -13.70 0.30
C LEU A 132 1.10 -14.76 -0.14
N VAL A 133 1.28 -15.37 -1.32
CA VAL A 133 0.38 -16.42 -1.85
C VAL A 133 0.11 -17.49 -0.80
N LEU A 134 -1.17 -17.87 -0.67
CA LEU A 134 -1.59 -18.94 0.22
C LEU A 134 -1.12 -20.28 -0.35
N GLU A 135 -0.06 -20.81 0.24
CA GLU A 135 0.55 -22.08 -0.14
C GLU A 135 1.11 -22.77 1.12
N GLU A 136 0.83 -24.06 1.26
CA GLU A 136 1.27 -24.83 2.42
C GLU A 136 2.80 -24.80 2.59
N GLY A 137 3.27 -24.61 3.82
CA GLY A 137 4.70 -24.52 4.15
C GLY A 137 5.30 -23.11 4.04
N LYS A 138 4.58 -22.11 3.49
CA LYS A 138 5.03 -20.71 3.54
C LYS A 138 4.71 -20.05 4.87
N GLU A 139 5.60 -19.15 5.32
CA GLU A 139 5.42 -18.37 6.55
C GLU A 139 4.12 -17.53 6.54
N ALA A 140 3.75 -16.98 5.38
CA ALA A 140 2.51 -16.21 5.24
C ALA A 140 1.25 -17.07 5.41
N TYR A 141 1.25 -18.30 4.87
CA TYR A 141 0.15 -19.24 5.03
C TYR A 141 -0.04 -19.65 6.49
N GLU A 142 1.04 -19.95 7.21
CA GLU A 142 0.94 -20.33 8.63
C GLU A 142 0.36 -19.20 9.49
N LYS A 143 0.74 -17.93 9.21
CA LYS A 143 0.19 -16.75 9.89
C LYS A 143 -1.26 -16.45 9.50
N TRP A 144 -1.63 -16.73 8.24
CA TRP A 144 -3.01 -16.63 7.78
C TRP A 144 -3.89 -17.70 8.43
N LYS A 145 -3.38 -18.94 8.52
CA LYS A 145 -4.06 -20.08 9.13
C LYS A 145 -4.24 -19.90 10.63
N LYS A 146 -3.24 -19.35 11.34
CA LYS A 146 -3.33 -19.04 12.77
C LYS A 146 -2.82 -17.63 13.02
N THR A 147 -3.74 -16.72 13.33
CA THR A 147 -3.38 -15.32 13.57
C THR A 147 -2.45 -15.23 14.79
N PRO A 148 -1.27 -14.59 14.65
CA PRO A 148 -0.26 -14.61 15.71
C PRO A 148 -0.66 -13.75 16.92
N ILE A 149 -1.52 -12.75 16.72
CA ILE A 149 -1.93 -11.80 17.74
C ILE A 149 -3.42 -11.98 18.04
N PRO A 150 -3.81 -12.13 19.32
CA PRO A 150 -5.22 -12.24 19.69
C PRO A 150 -5.93 -10.90 19.50
N VAL A 151 -7.16 -10.96 19.01
CA VAL A 151 -8.06 -9.81 18.93
C VAL A 151 -8.61 -9.53 20.33
N THR A 152 -8.64 -8.28 20.75
CA THR A 152 -9.32 -7.86 21.98
C THR A 152 -10.79 -7.61 21.64
N PHE A 153 -11.65 -8.52 22.07
CA PHE A 153 -13.10 -8.44 21.89
C PHE A 153 -13.74 -7.87 23.15
N LYS A 154 -14.48 -6.77 23.03
CA LYS A 154 -15.19 -6.15 24.15
C LYS A 154 -16.68 -6.16 23.86
N VAL A 155 -17.47 -6.41 24.89
CA VAL A 155 -18.94 -6.35 24.83
C VAL A 155 -19.43 -5.36 25.88
N PHE A 156 -20.39 -4.55 25.49
CA PHE A 156 -21.09 -3.60 26.35
C PHE A 156 -22.58 -3.91 26.24
N ILE A 157 -23.26 -3.99 27.38
CA ILE A 157 -24.69 -4.30 27.45
C ILE A 157 -25.44 -3.03 27.85
N PHE A 158 -26.55 -2.74 27.19
CA PHE A 158 -27.42 -1.62 27.57
C PHE A 158 -28.45 -2.08 28.60
N ASN A 159 -28.29 -1.61 29.84
CA ASN A 159 -29.25 -1.81 30.92
C ASN A 159 -30.44 -0.85 30.77
N VAL A 160 -31.66 -1.37 30.68
CA VAL A 160 -32.88 -0.57 30.63
C VAL A 160 -33.30 -0.20 32.05
N THR A 161 -33.26 1.08 32.39
CA THR A 161 -33.52 1.57 33.75
C THR A 161 -35.00 1.80 34.07
N ASN A 162 -35.85 1.90 33.04
CA ASN A 162 -37.28 2.17 33.13
C ASN A 162 -38.15 1.14 32.36
N PRO A 163 -37.99 -0.19 32.59
CA PRO A 163 -38.63 -1.20 31.77
C PRO A 163 -40.17 -1.16 31.83
N LYS A 164 -40.76 -0.76 32.97
CA LYS A 164 -42.23 -0.67 33.12
C LYS A 164 -42.80 0.46 32.30
N GLU A 165 -42.18 1.63 32.39
CA GLU A 165 -42.55 2.81 31.63
C GLU A 165 -42.44 2.57 30.12
N VAL A 166 -41.46 1.77 29.68
CA VAL A 166 -41.34 1.37 28.28
C VAL A 166 -42.51 0.50 27.82
N MET A 167 -42.97 -0.44 28.66
CA MET A 167 -44.19 -1.23 28.39
C MET A 167 -45.43 -0.34 28.30
N ASP A 168 -45.46 0.75 29.05
CA ASP A 168 -46.52 1.77 29.01
C ASP A 168 -46.40 2.78 27.85
N GLY A 169 -45.40 2.61 26.98
CA GLY A 169 -45.22 3.41 25.75
C GLY A 169 -44.20 4.55 25.85
N MET A 170 -43.53 4.72 26.99
CA MET A 170 -42.45 5.70 27.15
C MET A 170 -41.16 5.24 26.44
N LYS A 171 -40.28 6.20 26.17
CA LYS A 171 -38.96 5.90 25.58
C LYS A 171 -38.05 5.16 26.59
N PRO A 172 -37.21 4.22 26.13
CA PRO A 172 -36.20 3.59 26.98
C PRO A 172 -35.13 4.59 27.43
N ILE A 173 -34.76 4.47 28.70
CA ILE A 173 -33.61 5.12 29.33
C ILE A 173 -32.59 4.02 29.60
N VAL A 174 -31.47 4.07 28.90
CA VAL A 174 -30.43 3.03 28.96
C VAL A 174 -29.19 3.52 29.68
N GLN A 175 -28.51 2.59 30.34
CA GLN A 175 -27.18 2.77 30.91
C GLN A 175 -26.25 1.71 30.33
N GLU A 176 -25.10 2.14 29.80
CA GLU A 176 -24.07 1.21 29.36
C GLU A 176 -23.41 0.50 30.54
N ILE A 177 -23.32 -0.83 30.46
CA ILE A 177 -22.63 -1.69 31.43
C ILE A 177 -21.55 -2.48 30.71
N GLY A 178 -20.31 -2.35 31.17
CA GLY A 178 -19.14 -2.99 30.57
C GLY A 178 -17.85 -2.21 30.84
N PRO A 179 -16.76 -2.48 30.11
CA PRO A 179 -16.65 -3.55 29.11
C PRO A 179 -16.60 -4.94 29.72
N TYR A 180 -17.06 -5.96 28.99
CA TYR A 180 -16.73 -7.36 29.22
C TYR A 180 -15.70 -7.79 28.18
N VAL A 181 -14.46 -8.05 28.61
CA VAL A 181 -13.29 -8.19 27.75
C VAL A 181 -12.91 -9.65 27.57
N PHE A 182 -12.65 -10.02 26.32
CA PHE A 182 -12.21 -11.34 25.91
C PHE A 182 -11.00 -11.23 24.99
N LYS A 183 -10.03 -12.14 25.12
CA LYS A 183 -9.05 -12.41 24.08
C LYS A 183 -9.65 -13.42 23.11
N GLN A 184 -9.80 -12.99 21.87
CA GLN A 184 -10.32 -13.79 20.78
C GLN A 184 -9.16 -14.32 19.93
N TYR A 185 -8.94 -15.64 19.98
CA TYR A 185 -7.98 -16.33 19.12
C TYR A 185 -8.68 -16.82 17.86
N ARG A 186 -8.06 -16.58 16.71
CA ARG A 186 -8.59 -16.95 15.39
C ARG A 186 -7.71 -17.99 14.74
N SER A 187 -8.33 -19.03 14.21
CA SER A 187 -7.66 -20.08 13.45
C SER A 187 -8.55 -20.60 12.34
N LYS A 188 -7.96 -20.86 11.18
CA LYS A 188 -8.66 -21.37 10.00
C LYS A 188 -8.43 -22.87 9.89
N ASN A 189 -9.52 -23.63 9.98
CA ASN A 189 -9.50 -25.06 9.71
C ASN A 189 -9.64 -25.28 8.20
N VAL A 190 -8.53 -25.57 7.52
CA VAL A 190 -8.50 -25.75 6.07
C VAL A 190 -9.16 -27.08 5.70
N LEU A 191 -10.16 -27.01 4.83
CA LEU A 191 -10.99 -28.15 4.44
C LEU A 191 -10.59 -28.70 3.06
N ALA A 192 -10.30 -27.83 2.10
CA ALA A 192 -9.98 -28.24 0.74
C ALA A 192 -9.17 -27.19 -0.03
N TRP A 193 -8.39 -27.65 -1.00
CA TRP A 193 -7.67 -26.82 -1.97
C TRP A 193 -8.17 -27.12 -3.38
N ASN A 194 -8.43 -26.07 -4.17
CA ASN A 194 -8.77 -26.19 -5.58
C ASN A 194 -7.64 -25.62 -6.44
N LYS A 195 -6.89 -26.52 -7.08
CA LYS A 195 -5.72 -26.16 -7.90
C LYS A 195 -6.11 -25.55 -9.26
N THR A 196 -7.32 -25.82 -9.75
CA THR A 196 -7.81 -25.30 -11.03
C THR A 196 -8.25 -23.85 -10.87
N ASP A 197 -9.08 -23.59 -9.87
CA ASP A 197 -9.65 -22.26 -9.63
C ASP A 197 -8.77 -21.38 -8.73
N LYS A 198 -7.67 -21.94 -8.21
CA LYS A 198 -6.73 -21.25 -7.31
C LYS A 198 -7.41 -20.73 -6.05
N THR A 199 -8.22 -21.59 -5.44
CA THR A 199 -8.97 -21.29 -4.21
C THR A 199 -8.62 -22.24 -3.07
N VAL A 200 -8.84 -21.76 -1.85
CA VAL A 200 -8.76 -22.55 -0.61
C VAL A 200 -10.06 -22.40 0.17
N THR A 201 -10.58 -23.52 0.67
CA THR A 201 -11.80 -23.59 1.48
C THR A 201 -11.44 -23.86 2.94
N TYR A 202 -12.01 -23.08 3.86
CA TYR A 202 -11.73 -23.19 5.29
C TYR A 202 -12.94 -22.81 6.16
N ASP A 203 -12.93 -23.24 7.41
CA ASP A 203 -13.82 -22.76 8.47
C ASP A 203 -13.05 -21.82 9.42
N ASP A 204 -13.61 -20.64 9.72
CA ASP A 204 -12.95 -19.58 10.50
C ASP A 204 -13.28 -19.69 12.00
N LEU A 205 -12.52 -20.49 12.74
CA LEU A 205 -12.78 -20.78 14.15
C LEU A 205 -12.33 -19.63 15.06
N LYS A 206 -13.22 -19.26 15.99
CA LYS A 206 -13.01 -18.20 16.99
C LYS A 206 -13.13 -18.76 18.40
N GLN A 207 -12.11 -18.57 19.22
CA GLN A 207 -12.09 -18.95 20.63
C GLN A 207 -12.05 -17.70 21.51
N TYR A 208 -12.90 -17.64 22.53
CA TYR A 208 -13.05 -16.47 23.40
C TYR A 208 -12.59 -16.79 24.82
N HIS A 209 -11.57 -16.09 25.29
CA HIS A 209 -11.00 -16.25 26.63
C HIS A 209 -11.29 -14.99 27.45
N PHE A 210 -12.10 -15.12 28.49
CA PHE A 210 -12.48 -13.99 29.35
C PHE A 210 -11.27 -13.40 30.10
N VAL A 211 -11.24 -12.08 30.25
CA VAL A 211 -10.16 -11.32 30.91
C VAL A 211 -10.77 -10.56 32.10
N PRO A 212 -10.83 -11.17 33.31
CA PRO A 212 -11.50 -10.59 34.47
C PRO A 212 -10.96 -9.21 34.88
N GLU A 213 -9.65 -9.02 34.81
CA GLU A 213 -8.95 -7.81 35.25
C GLU A 213 -9.24 -6.56 34.41
N LEU A 214 -9.72 -6.73 33.18
CA LEU A 214 -10.13 -5.64 32.29
C LEU A 214 -11.66 -5.54 32.17
N SER A 215 -12.41 -6.36 32.91
CA SER A 215 -13.85 -6.51 32.74
C SER A 215 -14.65 -5.99 33.92
N ALA A 216 -15.85 -5.50 33.63
CA ALA A 216 -16.86 -5.22 34.64
C ALA A 216 -17.35 -6.51 35.32
N ASN A 217 -17.99 -6.35 36.49
CA ASN A 217 -18.53 -7.49 37.22
C ASN A 217 -19.63 -8.21 36.42
N MET A 218 -19.40 -9.51 36.18
CA MET A 218 -20.29 -10.40 35.44
C MET A 218 -21.52 -10.84 36.25
N THR A 219 -21.52 -10.68 37.58
CA THR A 219 -22.62 -11.12 38.46
C THR A 219 -23.72 -10.07 38.64
N ASN A 220 -23.48 -8.83 38.22
CA ASN A 220 -24.49 -7.78 38.26
C ASN A 220 -25.64 -8.13 37.31
N ARG A 221 -26.87 -7.98 37.80
CA ARG A 221 -28.08 -8.21 37.02
C ARG A 221 -28.44 -6.96 36.22
N ILE A 222 -28.93 -7.18 35.01
CA ILE A 222 -29.18 -6.17 33.99
C ILE A 222 -30.59 -6.42 33.45
N TYR A 223 -31.38 -5.36 33.33
CA TYR A 223 -32.64 -5.39 32.60
C TYR A 223 -32.34 -5.29 31.10
N SER A 224 -32.62 -6.36 30.36
CA SER A 224 -32.46 -6.45 28.91
C SER A 224 -33.77 -6.89 28.28
N LEU A 225 -34.00 -6.56 27.01
CA LEU A 225 -35.15 -7.08 26.28
C LEU A 225 -35.11 -8.61 26.26
N ASN A 226 -36.24 -9.26 26.54
CA ASN A 226 -36.38 -10.71 26.51
C ASN A 226 -36.48 -11.20 25.06
N LEU A 227 -35.34 -11.35 24.39
CA LEU A 227 -35.27 -11.75 22.98
C LEU A 227 -35.91 -13.13 22.68
N PRO A 228 -35.81 -14.15 23.55
CA PRO A 228 -36.57 -15.40 23.37
C PRO A 228 -38.07 -15.15 23.25
N LEU A 229 -38.64 -14.32 24.13
CA LEU A 229 -40.05 -13.93 24.07
C LEU A 229 -40.35 -13.19 22.77
N GLN A 230 -39.47 -12.30 22.30
CA GLN A 230 -39.65 -11.64 21.00
C GLN A 230 -39.73 -12.65 19.85
N GLY A 231 -38.87 -13.67 19.84
CA GLY A 231 -38.92 -14.74 18.85
C GLY A 231 -40.27 -15.48 18.84
N ILE A 232 -40.79 -15.80 20.03
CA ILE A 232 -42.10 -16.44 20.20
C ILE A 232 -43.23 -15.53 19.68
N LEU A 233 -43.24 -14.26 20.09
CA LEU A 233 -44.25 -13.29 19.65
C LEU A 233 -44.23 -13.11 18.13
N MET A 234 -43.05 -13.09 17.52
CA MET A 234 -42.90 -13.01 16.08
C MET A 234 -43.43 -14.23 15.34
N PHE A 235 -43.31 -15.42 15.92
CA PHE A 235 -43.94 -16.63 15.38
C PHE A 235 -45.47 -16.55 15.49
N ILE A 236 -45.99 -16.14 16.65
CA ILE A 236 -47.44 -15.99 16.91
C ILE A 236 -48.07 -14.95 15.98
N LYS A 237 -47.38 -13.84 15.70
CA LYS A 237 -47.83 -12.81 14.75
C LYS A 237 -48.05 -13.36 13.32
N LYS A 238 -47.40 -14.47 12.95
CA LYS A 238 -47.58 -15.12 11.63
C LYS A 238 -48.75 -16.10 11.59
N LEU A 239 -49.33 -16.45 12.73
CA LEU A 239 -50.47 -17.37 12.79
C LEU A 239 -51.77 -16.68 12.32
N PRO A 240 -52.73 -17.45 11.76
CA PRO A 240 -54.06 -16.95 11.46
C PRO A 240 -54.74 -16.35 12.69
N ASP A 241 -55.58 -15.34 12.51
CA ASP A 241 -56.19 -14.59 13.62
C ASP A 241 -56.98 -15.49 14.59
N PHE A 242 -57.71 -16.48 14.06
CA PHE A 242 -58.40 -17.49 14.89
C PHE A 242 -57.42 -18.25 15.79
N THR A 243 -56.32 -18.78 15.24
CA THR A 243 -55.30 -19.49 16.02
C THR A 243 -54.65 -18.57 17.05
N ARG A 244 -54.37 -17.32 16.68
CA ARG A 244 -53.79 -16.32 17.58
C ARG A 244 -54.71 -16.05 18.79
N SER A 245 -56.01 -15.93 18.57
CA SER A 245 -57.00 -15.72 19.64
C SER A 245 -57.04 -16.85 20.68
N LEU A 246 -56.62 -18.06 20.30
CA LEU A 246 -56.50 -19.21 21.21
C LEU A 246 -55.15 -19.27 21.92
N VAL A 247 -54.06 -18.99 21.19
CA VAL A 247 -52.68 -19.15 21.70
C VAL A 247 -52.26 -17.99 22.61
N VAL A 248 -52.68 -16.76 22.33
CA VAL A 248 -52.23 -15.57 23.09
C VAL A 248 -52.64 -15.62 24.57
N PRO A 249 -53.90 -15.90 24.94
CA PRO A 249 -54.27 -16.02 26.36
C PRO A 249 -53.51 -17.14 27.08
N MET A 250 -53.17 -18.21 26.37
CA MET A 250 -52.37 -19.31 26.91
C MET A 250 -50.93 -18.86 27.17
N LEU A 251 -50.33 -18.12 26.24
CA LEU A 251 -49.00 -17.53 26.42
C LEU A 251 -49.01 -16.59 27.64
N GLU A 252 -49.99 -15.70 27.78
CA GLU A 252 -50.10 -14.81 28.94
C GLU A 252 -50.18 -15.58 30.27
N GLY A 253 -50.95 -16.69 30.29
CA GLY A 253 -51.00 -17.59 31.44
C GLY A 253 -49.64 -18.23 31.77
N VAL A 254 -48.92 -18.72 30.74
CA VAL A 254 -47.58 -19.31 30.90
C VAL A 254 -46.58 -18.25 31.39
N LEU A 255 -46.56 -17.06 30.79
CA LEU A 255 -45.67 -15.97 31.22
C LEU A 255 -45.89 -15.60 32.68
N LYS A 256 -47.15 -15.52 33.11
CA LYS A 256 -47.52 -15.27 34.50
C LYS A 256 -47.03 -16.38 35.44
N ASN A 257 -47.14 -17.64 35.03
CA ASN A 257 -46.68 -18.79 35.83
C ASN A 257 -45.16 -18.80 36.00
N TYR A 258 -44.41 -18.45 34.95
CA TYR A 258 -42.95 -18.38 34.99
C TYR A 258 -42.40 -17.03 35.49
N ASN A 259 -43.28 -16.06 35.79
CA ASN A 259 -42.91 -14.68 36.12
C ASN A 259 -41.95 -14.06 35.08
N GLU A 260 -42.25 -14.32 33.80
CA GLU A 260 -41.53 -13.80 32.64
C GLU A 260 -42.25 -12.57 32.09
N SER A 261 -41.47 -11.61 31.59
CA SER A 261 -42.00 -10.35 31.05
C SER A 261 -41.20 -9.91 29.82
N LEU A 262 -41.62 -8.80 29.20
CA LEU A 262 -41.00 -8.19 28.03
C LEU A 262 -39.51 -7.91 28.23
N PHE A 263 -39.12 -7.59 29.47
CA PHE A 263 -37.73 -7.39 29.88
C PHE A 263 -37.31 -8.49 30.85
N SER A 264 -36.17 -9.11 30.60
CA SER A 264 -35.56 -10.08 31.51
C SER A 264 -34.54 -9.39 32.42
N TYR A 265 -34.46 -9.84 33.68
CA TYR A 265 -33.49 -9.34 34.65
C TYR A 265 -32.45 -10.41 34.94
N ARG A 266 -31.34 -10.43 34.19
CA ARG A 266 -30.37 -11.52 34.17
C ARG A 266 -28.95 -11.01 34.38
N THR A 267 -28.04 -11.87 34.81
CA THR A 267 -26.62 -11.51 34.93
C THR A 267 -25.96 -11.35 33.57
N ALA A 268 -24.88 -10.57 33.47
CA ALA A 268 -24.15 -10.43 32.22
C ALA A 268 -23.59 -11.78 31.71
N ARG A 269 -23.21 -12.66 32.63
CA ARG A 269 -22.77 -14.03 32.34
C ARG A 269 -23.84 -14.84 31.60
N GLU A 270 -25.07 -14.83 32.11
CA GLU A 270 -26.24 -15.46 31.48
C GLU A 270 -26.59 -14.81 30.14
N LEU A 271 -26.55 -13.48 30.04
CA LEU A 271 -26.87 -12.76 28.81
C LEU A 271 -25.83 -13.02 27.70
N LEU A 272 -24.57 -13.31 28.04
CA LEU A 272 -23.47 -13.46 27.07
C LEU A 272 -23.20 -14.92 26.70
N PHE A 273 -22.27 -15.59 27.40
CA PHE A 273 -21.70 -16.88 26.98
C PHE A 273 -22.31 -18.08 27.69
N ASP A 274 -22.60 -18.01 28.99
CA ASP A 274 -23.15 -19.15 29.74
C ASP A 274 -24.57 -19.45 29.25
N GLY A 275 -25.29 -18.41 28.81
CA GLY A 275 -26.68 -18.49 28.41
C GLY A 275 -27.60 -18.68 29.62
N TYR A 276 -28.89 -18.48 29.41
CA TYR A 276 -29.93 -18.93 30.32
C TYR A 276 -30.94 -19.78 29.59
N LYS A 277 -31.38 -20.85 30.26
CA LYS A 277 -32.42 -21.73 29.73
C LYS A 277 -33.77 -21.02 29.82
N VAL A 278 -34.56 -21.16 28.77
CA VAL A 278 -35.88 -20.56 28.64
C VAL A 278 -36.92 -21.68 28.83
N ASP A 279 -37.22 -21.99 30.09
CA ASP A 279 -38.03 -23.17 30.45
C ASP A 279 -39.44 -23.13 29.85
N LEU A 280 -40.03 -21.93 29.72
CA LEU A 280 -41.36 -21.74 29.13
C LEU A 280 -41.46 -22.25 27.68
N ILE A 281 -40.35 -22.36 26.93
CA ILE A 281 -40.39 -22.82 25.53
C ILE A 281 -40.89 -24.25 25.45
N GLN A 282 -40.52 -25.13 26.39
CA GLN A 282 -40.95 -26.52 26.35
C GLN A 282 -42.46 -26.62 26.59
N ASP A 283 -42.96 -25.95 27.62
CA ASP A 283 -44.39 -25.91 27.92
C ASP A 283 -45.20 -25.30 26.76
N LEU A 284 -44.67 -24.27 26.09
CA LEU A 284 -45.29 -23.72 24.89
C LEU A 284 -45.31 -24.71 23.72
N ILE A 285 -44.21 -25.44 23.49
CA ILE A 285 -44.16 -26.48 22.45
C ILE A 285 -45.19 -27.56 22.75
N ASP A 286 -45.22 -28.07 23.98
CA ASP A 286 -46.10 -29.16 24.38
C ASP A 286 -47.58 -28.75 24.21
N LEU A 287 -47.92 -27.54 24.64
CA LEU A 287 -49.28 -27.01 24.52
C LEU A 287 -49.66 -26.61 23.07
N ALA A 288 -48.73 -26.04 22.30
CA ALA A 288 -48.99 -25.60 20.93
C ALA A 288 -48.96 -26.75 19.90
N SER A 289 -48.28 -27.85 20.21
CA SER A 289 -48.13 -29.01 19.31
C SER A 289 -49.46 -29.61 18.85
N ALA A 290 -50.54 -29.44 19.65
CA ALA A 290 -51.90 -29.85 19.31
C ALA A 290 -52.51 -29.05 18.15
N PHE A 291 -51.97 -27.87 17.84
CA PHE A 291 -52.53 -26.94 16.85
C PHE A 291 -51.53 -26.57 15.75
N VAL A 292 -50.24 -26.49 16.06
CA VAL A 292 -49.19 -25.97 15.16
C VAL A 292 -47.86 -26.68 15.42
N THR A 293 -47.09 -26.93 14.35
CA THR A 293 -45.69 -27.35 14.46
C THR A 293 -44.80 -26.17 14.81
N VAL A 294 -44.20 -26.21 16.00
CA VAL A 294 -43.27 -25.18 16.48
C VAL A 294 -41.85 -25.54 16.02
N PRO A 295 -41.18 -24.71 15.21
CA PRO A 295 -39.79 -24.94 14.85
C PRO A 295 -38.88 -24.75 16.06
N GLU A 296 -37.69 -25.35 16.06
CA GLU A 296 -36.67 -25.08 17.08
C GLU A 296 -36.26 -23.59 17.01
N ILE A 297 -36.56 -22.84 18.07
CA ILE A 297 -36.33 -21.39 18.15
C ILE A 297 -34.93 -21.10 18.67
N LEU A 298 -34.48 -21.85 19.68
CA LEU A 298 -33.18 -21.68 20.34
C LEU A 298 -32.48 -23.03 20.47
N PRO A 299 -31.15 -23.06 20.29
CA PRO A 299 -30.38 -24.28 20.51
C PRO A 299 -30.49 -24.71 21.98
N ASN A 300 -30.95 -25.93 22.22
CA ASN A 300 -31.12 -26.49 23.57
C ASN A 300 -31.96 -25.57 24.50
N ASN A 301 -32.96 -24.87 23.94
CA ASN A 301 -33.80 -23.88 24.64
C ASN A 301 -33.00 -22.84 25.46
N THR A 302 -31.76 -22.55 25.06
CA THR A 302 -30.85 -21.66 25.79
C THR A 302 -30.57 -20.42 24.98
N PHE A 303 -30.67 -19.26 25.62
CA PHE A 303 -30.38 -17.96 25.01
C PHE A 303 -29.17 -17.31 25.67
N GLY A 304 -28.29 -16.78 24.84
CA GLY A 304 -27.28 -15.79 25.19
C GLY A 304 -26.76 -15.18 23.90
N PHE A 305 -26.37 -13.91 23.92
CA PHE A 305 -25.89 -13.20 22.74
C PHE A 305 -24.69 -13.90 22.06
N LEU A 306 -23.89 -14.60 22.86
CA LEU A 306 -22.69 -15.31 22.44
C LEU A 306 -22.73 -16.80 22.82
N TYR A 307 -23.92 -17.32 23.15
CA TYR A 307 -24.10 -18.73 23.48
C TYR A 307 -23.73 -19.61 22.28
N GLY A 308 -22.93 -20.64 22.50
CA GLY A 308 -22.43 -21.54 21.45
C GLY A 308 -21.44 -20.92 20.47
N LYS A 309 -21.01 -19.66 20.68
CA LYS A 309 -20.02 -19.01 19.79
C LYS A 309 -18.58 -19.39 20.07
N ASN A 310 -18.29 -19.90 21.27
CA ASN A 310 -16.94 -20.30 21.62
C ASN A 310 -16.49 -21.56 20.85
N ASN A 311 -15.30 -21.49 20.24
CA ASN A 311 -14.73 -22.54 19.41
C ASN A 311 -15.63 -22.92 18.21
N SER A 312 -16.31 -21.93 17.65
CA SER A 312 -17.16 -22.06 16.46
C SER A 312 -16.71 -21.10 15.37
N GLY A 313 -17.11 -21.35 14.13
CA GLY A 313 -16.87 -20.43 13.01
C GLY A 313 -18.13 -19.75 12.50
N ASP A 314 -17.93 -18.70 11.69
CA ASP A 314 -19.03 -17.94 11.06
C ASP A 314 -19.42 -18.49 9.68
N GLY A 315 -19.11 -19.76 9.44
CA GLY A 315 -19.40 -20.48 8.20
C GLY A 315 -18.14 -20.84 7.42
N VAL A 316 -18.34 -21.61 6.36
CA VAL A 316 -17.28 -22.11 5.48
C VAL A 316 -17.01 -21.10 4.37
N PHE A 317 -15.79 -20.60 4.29
CA PHE A 317 -15.34 -19.65 3.27
C PHE A 317 -14.51 -20.36 2.21
N GLU A 318 -14.70 -19.96 0.96
CA GLU A 318 -13.80 -20.25 -0.15
C GLU A 318 -13.20 -18.94 -0.64
N VAL A 319 -11.87 -18.81 -0.65
CA VAL A 319 -11.15 -17.59 -1.04
C VAL A 319 -10.09 -17.88 -2.08
N PHE A 320 -9.75 -16.88 -2.89
CA PHE A 320 -8.61 -16.98 -3.82
C PHE A 320 -7.28 -16.99 -3.06
N THR A 321 -6.36 -17.85 -3.50
CA THR A 321 -5.02 -17.98 -2.91
C THR A 321 -4.07 -16.85 -3.32
N GLY A 322 -4.37 -16.18 -4.44
CA GLY A 322 -3.51 -15.17 -5.08
C GLY A 322 -2.39 -15.75 -5.94
N GLU A 323 -2.36 -17.07 -6.16
CA GLU A 323 -1.29 -17.75 -6.93
C GLU A 323 -1.24 -17.27 -8.39
N ASP A 324 -2.41 -17.11 -9.02
CA ASP A 324 -2.55 -16.58 -10.39
C ASP A 324 -2.37 -15.05 -10.43
N ASP A 325 -3.10 -14.34 -9.58
CA ASP A 325 -3.06 -12.89 -9.47
C ASP A 325 -3.16 -12.46 -8.01
N ILE A 326 -2.10 -11.81 -7.52
CA ILE A 326 -2.04 -11.29 -6.16
C ILE A 326 -3.12 -10.24 -5.87
N GLY A 327 -3.67 -9.60 -6.92
CA GLY A 327 -4.82 -8.69 -6.81
C GLY A 327 -6.12 -9.36 -6.35
N LYS A 328 -6.20 -10.70 -6.41
CA LYS A 328 -7.33 -11.50 -5.90
C LYS A 328 -7.11 -12.03 -4.49
N TYR A 329 -5.92 -11.84 -3.91
CA TYR A 329 -5.53 -12.44 -2.64
C TYR A 329 -6.63 -12.35 -1.57
N ALA A 330 -7.00 -13.49 -1.00
CA ALA A 330 -7.98 -13.63 0.07
C ALA A 330 -9.38 -13.05 -0.22
N GLN A 331 -9.69 -12.69 -1.47
CA GLN A 331 -11.04 -12.30 -1.85
C GLN A 331 -11.97 -13.51 -1.80
N ILE A 332 -13.17 -13.29 -1.27
CA ILE A 332 -14.17 -14.33 -1.06
C ILE A 332 -14.82 -14.71 -2.38
N VAL A 333 -14.85 -16.01 -2.65
CA VAL A 333 -15.52 -16.63 -3.79
C VAL A 333 -16.87 -17.20 -3.38
N LYS A 334 -16.89 -17.92 -2.26
CA LYS A 334 -18.11 -18.51 -1.70
C LYS A 334 -18.13 -18.41 -0.18
N TRP A 335 -19.34 -18.38 0.36
CA TRP A 335 -19.63 -18.55 1.78
C TRP A 335 -20.77 -19.55 1.93
N ASN A 336 -20.56 -20.60 2.72
CA ASN A 336 -21.49 -21.73 2.88
C ASN A 336 -21.97 -22.30 1.53
N ASN A 337 -21.02 -22.52 0.60
CA ASN A 337 -21.25 -23.00 -0.76
C ASN A 337 -22.13 -22.08 -1.65
N MET A 338 -22.41 -20.85 -1.21
CA MET A 338 -23.12 -19.84 -2.00
C MET A 338 -22.13 -18.85 -2.58
N SER A 339 -22.25 -18.50 -3.87
CA SER A 339 -21.48 -17.41 -4.51
C SER A 339 -22.14 -16.04 -4.38
N ARG A 340 -23.41 -16.01 -3.98
CA ARG A 340 -24.20 -14.82 -3.64
C ARG A 340 -25.09 -15.15 -2.46
N ILE A 341 -25.22 -14.23 -1.52
CA ILE A 341 -26.12 -14.42 -0.38
C ILE A 341 -27.59 -14.33 -0.84
N PRO A 342 -28.55 -14.96 -0.14
CA PRO A 342 -29.96 -14.97 -0.55
C PRO A 342 -30.83 -13.97 0.24
N PHE A 343 -30.22 -13.04 0.98
CA PHE A 343 -30.94 -12.29 2.02
C PHE A 343 -31.67 -11.04 1.50
N TRP A 344 -31.22 -10.46 0.40
CA TRP A 344 -31.79 -9.22 -0.15
C TRP A 344 -32.56 -9.52 -1.43
N ASN A 345 -33.63 -8.77 -1.70
CA ASN A 345 -34.40 -8.93 -2.93
C ASN A 345 -33.75 -8.22 -4.12
N ASN A 346 -32.43 -8.36 -4.27
CA ASN A 346 -31.66 -7.70 -5.32
C ASN A 346 -30.31 -8.40 -5.54
N GLN A 347 -29.92 -8.62 -6.80
CA GLN A 347 -28.66 -9.29 -7.12
C GLN A 347 -27.41 -8.50 -6.72
N TYR A 348 -27.42 -7.17 -6.87
CA TYR A 348 -26.29 -6.31 -6.50
C TYR A 348 -26.03 -6.38 -4.99
N CYS A 349 -27.08 -6.36 -4.19
CA CYS A 349 -26.96 -6.32 -2.72
C CYS A 349 -26.65 -7.67 -2.10
N ASN A 350 -26.89 -8.71 -2.89
CA ASN A 350 -26.49 -10.07 -2.63
C ASN A 350 -25.06 -10.41 -3.05
N MET A 351 -24.31 -9.45 -3.60
CA MET A 351 -22.90 -9.65 -3.94
C MET A 351 -22.03 -9.76 -2.68
N MET A 352 -21.14 -10.74 -2.66
CA MET A 352 -20.06 -10.86 -1.68
C MET A 352 -18.79 -10.31 -2.32
N ASN A 353 -18.39 -9.12 -1.90
CA ASN A 353 -17.25 -8.39 -2.46
C ASN A 353 -16.14 -8.30 -1.41
N GLY A 354 -14.90 -8.43 -1.87
CA GLY A 354 -13.71 -8.20 -1.05
C GLY A 354 -13.33 -9.38 -0.17
N THR A 355 -12.67 -9.08 0.96
CA THR A 355 -12.09 -10.09 1.87
C THR A 355 -12.89 -10.19 3.17
N ASP A 356 -12.38 -10.95 4.15
CA ASP A 356 -12.92 -10.97 5.52
C ASP A 356 -12.47 -9.76 6.37
N GLY A 357 -11.70 -8.84 5.78
CA GLY A 357 -11.17 -7.64 6.45
C GLY A 357 -9.93 -7.86 7.29
N SER A 358 -9.40 -9.09 7.36
CA SER A 358 -8.13 -9.37 8.06
C SER A 358 -6.90 -8.91 7.26
N GLN A 359 -6.99 -8.96 5.93
CA GLN A 359 -5.97 -8.51 5.00
C GLN A 359 -6.63 -8.12 3.67
N PHE A 360 -5.99 -7.24 2.90
CA PHE A 360 -6.46 -6.77 1.60
C PHE A 360 -5.44 -7.10 0.50
N PRO A 361 -5.89 -7.26 -0.77
CA PRO A 361 -4.99 -7.46 -1.88
C PRO A 361 -4.00 -6.30 -2.06
N PRO A 362 -2.69 -6.57 -2.23
CA PRO A 362 -1.70 -5.54 -2.50
C PRO A 362 -1.58 -5.19 -4.00
N PRO A 363 -1.12 -3.96 -4.33
CA PRO A 363 -0.93 -2.83 -3.43
C PRO A 363 -2.26 -2.09 -3.16
N VAL A 364 -2.33 -1.41 -2.02
CA VAL A 364 -3.46 -0.56 -1.62
C VAL A 364 -3.11 0.92 -1.83
N SER A 365 -4.02 1.66 -2.43
CA SER A 365 -3.91 3.07 -2.77
C SER A 365 -4.99 3.92 -2.07
N LYS A 366 -4.73 5.22 -1.93
CA LYS A 366 -5.69 6.18 -1.35
C LYS A 366 -6.99 6.34 -2.17
N ARG A 367 -7.00 5.89 -3.42
CA ARG A 367 -8.16 5.97 -4.32
C ARG A 367 -9.01 4.72 -4.28
N ASP A 368 -8.53 3.67 -3.63
CA ASP A 368 -9.22 2.39 -3.62
C ASP A 368 -10.43 2.47 -2.68
N VAL A 369 -11.50 1.80 -3.07
CA VAL A 369 -12.62 1.48 -2.18
C VAL A 369 -12.47 0.01 -1.82
N LEU A 370 -12.18 -0.25 -0.55
CA LEU A 370 -11.96 -1.60 -0.07
C LEU A 370 -13.29 -2.20 0.37
N TYR A 371 -13.50 -3.48 0.05
CA TYR A 371 -14.72 -4.20 0.44
C TYR A 371 -14.40 -5.29 1.47
N VAL A 372 -15.33 -5.46 2.40
CA VAL A 372 -15.31 -6.53 3.41
C VAL A 372 -16.67 -7.18 3.42
N TYR A 373 -16.73 -8.50 3.28
CA TYR A 373 -17.95 -9.25 3.54
C TYR A 373 -17.99 -9.67 5.01
N THR A 374 -19.09 -9.36 5.68
CA THR A 374 -19.30 -9.69 7.09
C THR A 374 -20.62 -10.46 7.24
N PRO A 375 -20.57 -11.74 7.65
CA PRO A 375 -21.79 -12.53 7.92
C PRO A 375 -22.69 -11.90 8.99
N GLU A 376 -22.14 -11.10 9.90
CA GLU A 376 -22.90 -10.47 10.98
C GLU A 376 -23.88 -9.41 10.46
N LEU A 377 -23.50 -8.67 9.40
CA LEU A 377 -24.35 -7.68 8.71
C LEU A 377 -25.08 -8.27 7.50
N CYS A 378 -24.73 -9.49 7.10
CA CYS A 378 -25.34 -10.18 5.98
C CYS A 378 -25.21 -9.41 4.67
N ARG A 379 -24.12 -8.65 4.50
CA ARG A 379 -23.79 -7.91 3.28
C ARG A 379 -22.31 -7.59 3.21
N SER A 380 -21.88 -7.16 2.04
CA SER A 380 -20.59 -6.49 1.86
C SER A 380 -20.68 -5.03 2.32
N VAL A 381 -19.62 -4.56 2.96
CA VAL A 381 -19.43 -3.16 3.36
C VAL A 381 -18.20 -2.58 2.69
N SER A 382 -18.20 -1.27 2.46
CA SER A 382 -17.08 -0.54 1.88
C SER A 382 -16.32 0.27 2.94
N LEU A 383 -15.03 0.45 2.70
CA LEU A 383 -14.14 1.30 3.47
C LEU A 383 -13.45 2.30 2.53
N GLU A 384 -13.33 3.55 2.97
CA GLU A 384 -12.73 4.65 2.20
C GLU A 384 -11.58 5.28 2.97
N TYR A 385 -10.57 5.73 2.23
CA TYR A 385 -9.39 6.39 2.80
C TYR A 385 -9.80 7.67 3.54
N LEU A 386 -9.27 7.82 4.75
CA LEU A 386 -9.42 9.02 5.57
C LEU A 386 -8.10 9.80 5.65
N VAL A 387 -7.02 9.16 6.12
CA VAL A 387 -5.78 9.87 6.47
C VAL A 387 -4.56 8.94 6.48
N ASP A 388 -3.37 9.51 6.25
CA ASP A 388 -2.10 8.83 6.50
C ASP A 388 -1.83 8.74 8.01
N THR A 389 -1.40 7.58 8.48
CA THR A 389 -1.09 7.34 9.89
C THR A 389 0.18 6.51 10.05
N ARG A 390 0.58 6.28 11.30
CA ARG A 390 1.68 5.38 11.66
C ARG A 390 1.25 4.45 12.77
N VAL A 391 1.54 3.17 12.60
CA VAL A 391 1.36 2.12 13.61
C VAL A 391 2.73 1.56 13.91
N ARG A 392 3.22 1.70 15.15
CA ARG A 392 4.55 1.21 15.57
C ARG A 392 5.68 1.66 14.63
N GLY A 393 5.63 2.91 14.19
CA GLY A 393 6.61 3.50 13.25
C GLY A 393 6.43 3.12 11.76
N ILE A 394 5.49 2.23 11.43
CA ILE A 394 5.18 1.80 10.06
C ILE A 394 4.10 2.71 9.45
N PRO A 395 4.35 3.37 8.30
CA PRO A 395 3.35 4.12 7.55
C PRO A 395 2.18 3.23 7.17
N ALA A 396 0.98 3.72 7.43
CA ALA A 396 -0.26 3.06 7.09
C ALA A 396 -1.26 4.08 6.53
N LEU A 397 -2.21 3.57 5.77
CA LEU A 397 -3.38 4.32 5.31
C LEU A 397 -4.56 3.95 6.19
N ARG A 398 -5.19 4.94 6.83
CA ARG A 398 -6.42 4.73 7.58
C ARG A 398 -7.60 4.73 6.63
N PHE A 399 -8.35 3.64 6.64
CA PHE A 399 -9.65 3.50 5.99
C PHE A 399 -10.76 3.43 7.03
N VAL A 400 -11.91 4.05 6.75
CA VAL A 400 -13.07 4.09 7.65
C VAL A 400 -14.34 3.70 6.91
N THR A 401 -15.38 3.32 7.64
CA THR A 401 -16.73 3.15 7.07
C THR A 401 -17.30 4.53 6.71
N PRO A 402 -17.56 4.82 5.42
CA PRO A 402 -18.07 6.13 5.02
C PRO A 402 -19.54 6.30 5.42
N GLU A 403 -19.98 7.54 5.65
CA GLU A 403 -21.36 7.84 6.08
C GLU A 403 -22.41 7.34 5.08
N LYS A 404 -22.07 7.27 3.79
CA LYS A 404 -22.94 6.73 2.73
C LYS A 404 -23.23 5.22 2.86
N LEU A 405 -22.43 4.49 3.65
CA LEU A 405 -22.56 3.03 3.79
C LEU A 405 -23.93 2.64 4.37
N PHE A 406 -24.34 3.32 5.43
CA PHE A 406 -25.63 3.11 6.10
C PHE A 406 -26.62 4.26 5.83
N ALA A 407 -26.35 5.12 4.85
CA ALA A 407 -27.25 6.20 4.50
C ALA A 407 -28.56 5.67 3.90
N SER A 408 -29.66 6.40 4.12
CA SER A 408 -30.96 6.08 3.53
C SER A 408 -30.90 6.08 2.00
N PRO A 409 -31.81 5.36 1.31
CA PRO A 409 -31.91 5.39 -0.16
C PRO A 409 -32.20 6.78 -0.73
N LEU A 410 -32.69 7.72 0.09
CA LEU A 410 -32.87 9.13 -0.30
C LEU A 410 -31.53 9.85 -0.47
N VAL A 411 -30.51 9.47 0.31
CA VAL A 411 -29.17 10.04 0.27
C VAL A 411 -28.24 9.22 -0.62
N ASN A 412 -28.36 7.89 -0.55
CA ASN A 412 -27.59 6.95 -1.36
C ASN A 412 -28.52 5.92 -2.03
N PRO A 413 -28.99 6.15 -3.27
CA PRO A 413 -29.93 5.28 -3.97
C PRO A 413 -29.51 3.81 -4.09
N ASP A 414 -28.20 3.53 -4.09
CA ASP A 414 -27.66 2.17 -4.13
C ASP A 414 -28.08 1.32 -2.93
N ASN A 415 -28.45 1.95 -1.81
CA ASN A 415 -28.92 1.27 -0.61
C ASN A 415 -30.41 0.86 -0.66
N MET A 416 -31.15 1.16 -1.74
CA MET A 416 -32.59 0.85 -1.85
C MET A 416 -32.91 -0.64 -1.62
N CYS A 417 -32.05 -1.53 -2.08
CA CYS A 417 -32.22 -2.97 -1.89
C CYS A 417 -32.06 -3.47 -0.43
N TYR A 418 -31.46 -2.68 0.45
CA TYR A 418 -31.27 -2.99 1.87
C TYR A 418 -32.43 -2.44 2.72
N CYS A 419 -33.35 -1.70 2.10
CA CYS A 419 -34.60 -1.26 2.70
C CYS A 419 -35.60 -2.43 2.76
N THR A 420 -35.73 -3.04 3.93
CA THR A 420 -36.68 -4.13 4.18
C THR A 420 -37.85 -3.73 5.08
N GLU A 421 -37.72 -2.59 5.78
CA GLU A 421 -38.74 -2.05 6.67
C GLU A 421 -39.02 -0.59 6.30
N GLU A 422 -40.12 -0.35 5.60
CA GLU A 422 -40.48 0.95 5.00
C GLU A 422 -40.39 2.11 5.99
N LYS A 423 -40.77 1.88 7.26
CA LYS A 423 -40.74 2.88 8.33
C LYS A 423 -39.32 3.43 8.61
N PHE A 424 -38.28 2.62 8.40
CA PHE A 424 -36.89 3.01 8.65
C PHE A 424 -36.11 3.36 7.37
N CYS A 425 -36.67 3.10 6.19
CA CYS A 425 -35.93 3.31 4.94
C CYS A 425 -35.58 4.78 4.69
N GLY A 426 -36.37 5.73 5.18
CA GLY A 426 -36.03 7.15 5.11
C GLY A 426 -34.88 7.58 6.03
N LEU A 427 -34.40 6.71 6.93
CA LEU A 427 -33.50 7.06 8.03
C LEU A 427 -32.09 6.48 7.80
N SER A 428 -31.08 7.34 7.91
CA SER A 428 -29.67 6.94 7.81
C SER A 428 -29.14 6.32 9.12
N GLY A 429 -28.06 5.54 8.99
CA GLY A 429 -27.25 4.95 10.06
C GLY A 429 -27.87 3.75 10.76
N ILE A 430 -28.85 3.09 10.12
CA ILE A 430 -29.48 1.86 10.59
C ILE A 430 -29.59 0.84 9.45
N LEU A 431 -29.35 -0.44 9.76
CA LEU A 431 -29.52 -1.56 8.84
C LEU A 431 -30.40 -2.62 9.49
N ASP A 432 -31.56 -2.88 8.92
CA ASP A 432 -32.38 -4.04 9.31
C ASP A 432 -31.70 -5.32 8.83
N VAL A 433 -31.40 -6.24 9.76
CA VAL A 433 -30.77 -7.54 9.47
C VAL A 433 -31.74 -8.70 9.67
N SER A 434 -33.05 -8.42 9.83
CA SER A 434 -34.08 -9.43 9.93
C SER A 434 -34.08 -10.50 8.82
N PRO A 435 -33.74 -10.20 7.53
CA PRO A 435 -33.76 -11.22 6.48
C PRO A 435 -32.80 -12.39 6.71
N CYS A 436 -31.64 -12.13 7.34
CA CYS A 436 -30.67 -13.18 7.65
C CYS A 436 -30.73 -13.69 9.10
N ARG A 437 -31.63 -13.12 9.92
CA ARG A 437 -31.86 -13.50 11.32
C ARG A 437 -33.18 -14.23 11.50
N LYS A 438 -33.56 -15.05 10.52
CA LYS A 438 -34.81 -15.85 10.50
C LYS A 438 -36.07 -14.99 10.74
N GLY A 439 -36.03 -13.74 10.29
CA GLY A 439 -37.10 -12.76 10.43
C GLY A 439 -37.06 -11.96 11.73
N MET A 440 -36.22 -12.30 12.73
CA MET A 440 -36.15 -11.55 13.99
C MET A 440 -35.83 -10.08 13.73
N LYS A 441 -36.62 -9.14 14.28
CA LYS A 441 -36.55 -7.69 14.01
C LYS A 441 -35.31 -7.02 14.63
N LEU A 442 -34.13 -7.51 14.29
CA LEU A 442 -32.84 -6.96 14.69
C LEU A 442 -32.38 -5.90 13.68
N ALA A 443 -31.78 -4.84 14.20
CA ALA A 443 -31.12 -3.81 13.40
C ALA A 443 -29.71 -3.53 13.92
N VAL A 444 -28.79 -3.24 13.01
CA VAL A 444 -27.42 -2.89 13.31
C VAL A 444 -27.18 -1.40 13.06
N THR A 445 -26.45 -0.77 13.97
CA THR A 445 -26.05 0.65 13.91
C THR A 445 -24.58 0.79 14.30
N GLY A 446 -24.02 2.00 14.15
CA GLY A 446 -22.82 2.37 14.91
C GLY A 446 -23.11 2.42 16.42
N PRO A 447 -22.10 2.24 17.30
CA PRO A 447 -22.28 2.38 18.75
C PRO A 447 -22.87 3.73 19.15
N HIS A 448 -23.76 3.72 20.14
CA HIS A 448 -24.57 4.86 20.57
C HIS A 448 -25.33 5.56 19.43
N PHE A 449 -25.68 4.82 18.38
CA PHE A 449 -26.28 5.36 17.16
C PHE A 449 -25.38 6.38 16.44
N PHE A 450 -24.06 6.16 16.49
CA PHE A 450 -23.11 6.92 15.67
C PHE A 450 -23.51 6.85 14.19
N GLN A 451 -23.54 8.03 13.53
CA GLN A 451 -24.02 8.26 12.15
C GLN A 451 -25.52 7.98 11.91
N ALA A 452 -26.32 7.71 12.93
CA ALA A 452 -27.77 7.55 12.78
C ALA A 452 -28.50 8.89 12.60
N HIS A 453 -29.65 8.82 11.94
CA HIS A 453 -30.60 9.92 11.83
C HIS A 453 -31.09 10.38 13.21
N GLU A 454 -31.36 11.68 13.38
CA GLU A 454 -31.71 12.26 14.68
C GLU A 454 -32.96 11.62 15.29
N PHE A 455 -33.96 11.32 14.46
CA PHE A 455 -35.15 10.55 14.86
C PHE A 455 -34.82 9.24 15.59
N ILE A 456 -33.75 8.51 15.22
CA ILE A 456 -33.36 7.26 15.91
C ILE A 456 -32.71 7.58 17.25
N LYS A 457 -31.87 8.61 17.30
CA LYS A 457 -31.19 9.05 18.53
C LYS A 457 -32.17 9.51 19.59
N GLU A 458 -33.20 10.26 19.21
CA GLU A 458 -34.20 10.80 20.14
C GLU A 458 -35.10 9.73 20.78
N ARG A 459 -35.15 8.51 20.20
CA ARG A 459 -35.95 7.39 20.72
C ARG A 459 -35.36 6.75 21.96
N VAL A 460 -34.10 7.02 22.30
CA VAL A 460 -33.43 6.41 23.45
C VAL A 460 -32.71 7.49 24.25
N THR A 461 -32.91 7.49 25.56
CA THR A 461 -32.16 8.38 26.46
C THR A 461 -30.96 7.63 27.06
N GLY A 462 -29.81 8.29 27.18
CA GLY A 462 -28.59 7.70 27.77
C GLY A 462 -27.51 7.29 26.76
N LEU A 463 -27.70 7.56 25.47
CA LEU A 463 -26.69 7.34 24.44
C LEU A 463 -25.89 8.62 24.16
N ASN A 464 -24.59 8.48 23.89
CA ASN A 464 -23.70 9.60 23.60
C ASN A 464 -22.72 9.23 22.49
N ALA A 465 -23.04 9.54 21.23
CA ALA A 465 -22.19 9.19 20.10
C ALA A 465 -21.01 10.17 19.92
N SER A 466 -19.79 9.64 19.75
CA SER A 466 -18.63 10.42 19.30
C SER A 466 -17.85 9.67 18.23
N ARG A 467 -17.19 10.41 17.33
CA ARG A 467 -16.36 9.81 16.26
C ARG A 467 -15.16 9.07 16.85
N GLU A 468 -14.47 9.67 17.80
CA GLU A 468 -13.28 9.09 18.44
C GLU A 468 -13.60 7.73 19.11
N ALA A 469 -14.72 7.64 19.83
CA ALA A 469 -15.09 6.42 20.52
C ALA A 469 -15.75 5.38 19.60
N HIS A 470 -16.52 5.78 18.58
CA HIS A 470 -17.45 4.87 17.88
C HIS A 470 -17.19 4.68 16.39
N GLU A 471 -16.20 5.36 15.80
CA GLU A 471 -15.81 5.12 14.41
C GLU A 471 -15.13 3.75 14.26
N THR A 472 -15.50 3.05 13.19
CA THR A 472 -14.82 1.83 12.72
C THR A 472 -13.73 2.22 11.74
N TYR A 473 -12.52 1.72 11.97
CA TYR A 473 -11.37 1.99 11.10
C TYR A 473 -10.42 0.80 10.98
N VAL A 474 -9.63 0.83 9.90
CA VAL A 474 -8.57 -0.12 9.61
C VAL A 474 -7.35 0.66 9.09
N ASP A 475 -6.18 0.42 9.68
CA ASP A 475 -4.90 1.02 9.29
C ASP A 475 -4.09 -0.03 8.52
N ILE A 476 -3.87 0.22 7.24
CA ILE A 476 -3.33 -0.77 6.28
C ILE A 476 -1.95 -0.33 5.77
N GLU A 477 -0.98 -1.24 5.75
CA GLU A 477 0.29 -1.00 5.07
C GLU A 477 0.12 -1.09 3.55
N PRO A 478 0.39 -0.03 2.78
CA PRO A 478 -0.05 0.09 1.39
C PRO A 478 0.64 -0.88 0.42
N ASN A 479 1.86 -1.33 0.72
CA ASN A 479 2.63 -2.16 -0.20
C ASN A 479 2.23 -3.64 -0.12
N THR A 480 1.82 -4.10 1.07
CA THR A 480 1.51 -5.51 1.36
C THR A 480 0.02 -5.77 1.60
N GLY A 481 -0.78 -4.72 1.81
CA GLY A 481 -2.20 -4.84 2.13
C GLY A 481 -2.47 -5.39 3.54
N LEU A 482 -1.42 -5.54 4.36
CA LEU A 482 -1.52 -6.05 5.73
C LEU A 482 -2.22 -5.03 6.64
N VAL A 483 -3.20 -5.50 7.40
CA VAL A 483 -3.85 -4.71 8.45
C VAL A 483 -2.92 -4.65 9.66
N LEU A 484 -2.44 -3.45 10.00
CA LEU A 484 -1.55 -3.24 11.13
C LEU A 484 -2.32 -2.93 12.41
N ARG A 485 -3.46 -2.26 12.27
CA ARG A 485 -4.37 -1.94 13.37
C ARG A 485 -5.80 -1.89 12.86
N ALA A 486 -6.73 -2.44 13.61
CA ALA A 486 -8.16 -2.35 13.31
C ALA A 486 -8.95 -2.14 14.59
N SER A 487 -10.03 -1.37 14.48
CA SER A 487 -11.06 -1.27 15.51
C SER A 487 -12.41 -1.33 14.80
N ARG A 488 -13.04 -2.51 14.85
CA ARG A 488 -14.36 -2.78 14.27
C ARG A 488 -15.40 -2.67 15.36
N LYS A 489 -16.43 -1.84 15.17
CA LYS A 489 -17.45 -1.56 16.19
C LYS A 489 -18.84 -1.66 15.60
N LEU A 490 -19.72 -2.41 16.27
CA LEU A 490 -21.09 -2.64 15.84
C LEU A 490 -22.02 -2.63 17.05
N GLN A 491 -23.21 -2.06 16.89
CA GLN A 491 -24.27 -2.10 17.89
C GLN A 491 -25.47 -2.86 17.35
N MET A 492 -25.99 -3.78 18.16
CA MET A 492 -27.17 -4.56 17.88
C MET A 492 -28.36 -3.97 18.64
N ASN A 493 -29.47 -3.85 17.93
CA ASN A 493 -30.70 -3.27 18.44
C ASN A 493 -31.88 -4.15 18.06
N PHE A 494 -32.98 -4.04 18.80
CA PHE A 494 -34.26 -4.64 18.45
C PHE A 494 -35.25 -3.55 18.03
N LEU A 495 -35.94 -3.74 16.90
CA LEU A 495 -37.03 -2.88 16.44
C LEU A 495 -38.32 -3.34 17.11
N LEU A 496 -38.62 -2.75 18.26
CA LEU A 496 -39.79 -3.10 19.05
C LEU A 496 -41.02 -2.39 18.48
N ASP A 497 -42.04 -3.16 18.13
CA ASP A 497 -43.33 -2.66 17.62
C ASP A 497 -44.49 -3.27 18.43
N LYS A 498 -45.62 -2.56 18.42
CA LYS A 498 -46.83 -2.93 19.14
C LYS A 498 -47.29 -4.35 18.77
N PHE A 499 -47.87 -5.04 19.73
CA PHE A 499 -48.67 -6.24 19.49
C PHE A 499 -49.92 -6.13 20.35
N GLU A 500 -51.06 -5.89 19.70
CA GLU A 500 -52.29 -5.40 20.35
C GLU A 500 -52.91 -6.45 21.26
N GLU A 501 -52.73 -7.72 20.90
CA GLU A 501 -53.31 -8.87 21.57
C GLU A 501 -52.60 -9.23 22.88
N MET A 502 -51.40 -8.70 23.12
CA MET A 502 -50.58 -9.00 24.31
C MET A 502 -50.55 -7.80 25.27
N GLU A 503 -50.82 -8.05 26.56
CA GLU A 503 -50.95 -7.01 27.56
C GLU A 503 -49.72 -6.09 27.68
N GLU A 504 -48.51 -6.65 27.72
CA GLU A 504 -47.25 -5.91 27.92
C GLU A 504 -46.79 -5.12 26.68
N THR A 505 -47.36 -5.39 25.51
CA THR A 505 -46.96 -4.77 24.23
C THR A 505 -48.07 -3.95 23.58
N LYS A 506 -49.28 -3.93 24.15
CA LYS A 506 -50.42 -3.17 23.61
C LYS A 506 -50.24 -1.65 23.71
N SER A 507 -49.45 -1.16 24.65
CA SER A 507 -49.19 0.28 24.85
C SER A 507 -47.83 0.72 24.31
N VAL A 508 -46.99 -0.23 23.89
CA VAL A 508 -45.66 0.05 23.36
C VAL A 508 -45.76 0.84 22.07
N THR A 509 -44.94 1.90 21.98
CA THR A 509 -44.75 2.67 20.75
C THR A 509 -43.55 2.13 19.98
N LEU A 510 -43.55 2.31 18.65
CA LEU A 510 -42.41 1.92 17.81
C LEU A 510 -41.11 2.52 18.36
N SER A 511 -40.18 1.65 18.73
CA SER A 511 -38.93 2.03 19.39
C SER A 511 -37.76 1.17 18.93
N VAL A 512 -36.55 1.73 19.00
CA VAL A 512 -35.29 1.02 18.73
C VAL A 512 -34.64 0.75 20.08
N ILE A 513 -34.67 -0.48 20.55
CA ILE A 513 -34.13 -0.89 21.85
C ILE A 513 -32.67 -1.32 21.65
N PRO A 514 -31.67 -0.57 22.16
CA PRO A 514 -30.28 -1.01 22.13
C PRO A 514 -30.11 -2.24 23.02
N LEU A 515 -29.39 -3.25 22.53
CA LEU A 515 -29.18 -4.50 23.25
C LEU A 515 -27.74 -4.58 23.76
N ILE A 516 -26.81 -4.67 22.81
CA ILE A 516 -25.37 -4.71 23.07
C ILE A 516 -24.64 -3.95 21.98
N TRP A 517 -23.43 -3.49 22.29
CA TRP A 517 -22.46 -3.16 21.26
C TRP A 517 -21.12 -3.82 21.53
N VAL A 518 -20.37 -4.06 20.46
CA VAL A 518 -19.14 -4.85 20.51
C VAL A 518 -18.02 -4.12 19.80
N THR A 519 -16.80 -4.38 20.26
CA THR A 519 -15.57 -3.95 19.59
C THR A 519 -14.65 -5.14 19.35
N GLU A 520 -14.15 -5.28 18.14
CA GLU A 520 -13.03 -6.15 17.79
C GLU A 520 -11.81 -5.25 17.51
N GLU A 521 -10.84 -5.27 18.42
CA GLU A 521 -9.64 -4.43 18.34
C GLU A 521 -8.37 -5.27 18.24
N ALA A 522 -7.54 -4.99 17.25
CA ALA A 522 -6.25 -5.62 17.08
C ALA A 522 -5.22 -4.57 16.65
N GLU A 523 -4.01 -4.67 17.19
CA GLU A 523 -2.85 -3.89 16.78
C GLU A 523 -1.66 -4.84 16.75
N ILE A 524 -0.77 -4.68 15.76
CA ILE A 524 0.50 -5.41 15.74
C ILE A 524 1.30 -5.13 17.01
N ASP A 525 1.92 -6.17 17.57
CA ASP A 525 2.86 -5.99 18.67
C ASP A 525 4.19 -5.41 18.16
N GLU A 526 5.03 -4.97 19.09
CA GLU A 526 6.32 -4.35 18.77
C GLU A 526 7.29 -5.37 18.11
N GLU A 527 7.20 -6.65 18.47
CA GLU A 527 8.08 -7.69 17.96
C GLU A 527 7.77 -8.01 16.48
N VAL A 528 6.50 -8.19 16.13
CA VAL A 528 6.01 -8.37 14.77
C VAL A 528 6.25 -7.11 13.94
N ALA A 529 6.07 -5.91 14.52
CA ALA A 529 6.35 -4.64 13.84
C ALA A 529 7.83 -4.48 13.49
N THR A 530 8.73 -4.82 14.41
CA THR A 530 10.18 -4.77 14.18
C THR A 530 10.63 -5.82 13.16
N MET A 531 10.10 -7.05 13.25
CA MET A 531 10.33 -8.09 12.24
C MET A 531 9.84 -7.67 10.85
N PHE A 532 8.63 -7.10 10.74
CA PHE A 532 8.09 -6.60 9.48
C PHE A 532 8.96 -5.48 8.91
N THR A 533 9.37 -4.54 9.74
CA THR A 533 10.26 -3.44 9.33
C THR A 533 11.59 -3.98 8.81
N ALA A 534 12.20 -4.93 9.50
CA ALA A 534 13.48 -5.53 9.09
C ALA A 534 13.38 -6.36 7.80
N LYS A 535 12.35 -7.23 7.67
CA LYS A 535 12.20 -8.15 6.53
C LYS A 535 11.65 -7.45 5.27
N VAL A 536 10.76 -6.48 5.42
CA VAL A 536 10.02 -5.88 4.29
C VAL A 536 10.51 -4.47 4.02
N ARG A 537 10.47 -3.59 5.02
CA ARG A 537 10.64 -2.15 4.79
C ARG A 537 12.10 -1.72 4.61
N THR A 538 13.01 -2.25 5.43
CA THR A 538 14.42 -1.88 5.39
C THR A 538 15.05 -2.16 4.03
N PRO A 539 14.87 -3.34 3.40
CA PRO A 539 15.37 -3.60 2.05
C PRO A 539 14.82 -2.62 1.01
N ILE A 540 13.51 -2.31 1.05
CA ILE A 540 12.89 -1.34 0.13
C ILE A 540 13.49 0.05 0.31
N THR A 541 13.67 0.47 1.56
CA THR A 541 14.20 1.80 1.90
C THR A 541 15.65 1.92 1.46
N ILE A 542 16.47 0.89 1.70
CA ILE A 542 17.86 0.83 1.24
C ILE A 542 17.91 0.85 -0.28
N ALA A 543 17.13 0.02 -0.97
CA ALA A 543 17.09 -0.01 -2.43
C ALA A 543 16.71 1.36 -3.01
N LYS A 544 15.63 1.99 -2.52
CA LYS A 544 15.23 3.34 -2.95
C LYS A 544 16.32 4.38 -2.65
N SER A 545 16.97 4.29 -1.48
CA SER A 545 18.02 5.23 -1.09
C SER A 545 19.26 5.12 -1.98
N ILE A 546 19.72 3.89 -2.24
CA ILE A 546 20.85 3.62 -3.14
C ILE A 546 20.53 4.12 -4.55
N LEU A 547 19.36 3.79 -5.08
CA LEU A 547 18.97 4.21 -6.42
C LEU A 547 18.83 5.74 -6.54
N THR A 548 18.30 6.39 -5.50
CA THR A 548 18.23 7.86 -5.44
C THR A 548 19.62 8.47 -5.38
N ALA A 549 20.54 7.90 -4.58
CA ALA A 549 21.93 8.34 -4.51
C ALA A 549 22.65 8.19 -5.87
N CYS A 550 22.42 7.10 -6.61
CA CYS A 550 22.94 6.91 -7.96
C CYS A 550 22.48 8.01 -8.92
N ILE A 551 21.21 8.41 -8.86
CA ILE A 551 20.67 9.51 -9.68
C ILE A 551 21.33 10.84 -9.30
N VAL A 552 21.40 11.16 -8.01
CA VAL A 552 22.02 12.40 -7.52
C VAL A 552 23.49 12.48 -7.92
N LEU A 553 24.25 11.40 -7.76
CA LEU A 553 25.65 11.32 -8.18
C LEU A 553 25.80 11.44 -9.71
N GLY A 554 24.91 10.80 -10.47
CA GLY A 554 24.88 10.91 -11.93
C GLY A 554 24.68 12.36 -12.39
N ILE A 555 23.72 13.08 -11.80
CA ILE A 555 23.48 14.51 -12.07
C ILE A 555 24.71 15.34 -11.68
N LEU A 556 25.29 15.10 -10.51
CA LEU A 556 26.47 15.83 -10.05
C LEU A 556 27.66 15.66 -11.02
N TRP A 557 27.90 14.44 -11.50
CA TRP A 557 28.98 14.15 -12.46
C TRP A 557 28.74 14.80 -13.82
N ILE A 558 27.50 14.85 -14.29
CA ILE A 558 27.13 15.57 -15.52
C ILE A 558 27.35 17.07 -15.36
N VAL A 559 26.90 17.67 -14.25
CA VAL A 559 27.04 19.11 -13.98
C VAL A 559 28.51 19.50 -13.83
N THR A 560 29.30 18.72 -13.09
CA THR A 560 30.74 18.95 -12.92
C THR A 560 31.48 18.79 -14.25
N ALA A 561 31.16 17.78 -15.06
CA ALA A 561 31.72 17.65 -16.41
C ALA A 561 31.37 18.86 -17.29
N GLY A 562 30.13 19.36 -17.22
CA GLY A 562 29.70 20.58 -17.91
C GLY A 562 30.48 21.82 -17.47
N PHE A 563 30.61 22.05 -16.16
CA PHE A 563 31.33 23.20 -15.60
C PHE A 563 32.82 23.17 -15.96
N VAL A 564 33.46 22.00 -15.85
CA VAL A 564 34.88 21.84 -16.23
C VAL A 564 35.06 22.05 -17.74
N THR A 565 34.11 21.60 -18.56
CA THR A 565 34.12 21.86 -20.01
C THR A 565 34.08 23.37 -20.29
N VAL A 566 33.16 24.10 -19.67
CA VAL A 566 33.06 25.56 -19.81
C VAL A 566 34.35 26.25 -19.33
N TYR A 567 34.91 25.82 -18.21
CA TYR A 567 36.18 26.35 -17.69
C TYR A 567 37.35 26.14 -18.65
N ILE A 568 37.48 24.93 -19.23
CA ILE A 568 38.51 24.64 -20.25
C ILE A 568 38.32 25.55 -21.46
N LEU A 569 37.09 25.70 -21.96
CA LEU A 569 36.78 26.58 -23.10
C LEU A 569 37.11 28.06 -22.80
N MET A 570 36.79 28.54 -21.60
CA MET A 570 37.14 29.91 -21.16
C MET A 570 38.66 30.11 -21.08
N LYS A 571 39.40 29.12 -20.56
CA LYS A 571 40.87 29.16 -20.50
C LYS A 571 41.48 29.17 -21.90
N GLU A 572 40.96 28.35 -22.82
CA GLU A 572 41.38 28.33 -24.22
C GLU A 572 41.10 29.68 -24.91
N GLN A 573 39.95 30.30 -24.67
CA GLN A 573 39.66 31.65 -25.18
C GLN A 573 40.62 32.72 -24.62
N LYS A 574 40.96 32.67 -23.32
CA LYS A 574 41.94 33.59 -22.71
C LYS A 574 43.33 33.40 -23.30
N ALA A 575 43.77 32.14 -23.49
CA ALA A 575 45.05 31.82 -24.10
C ALA A 575 45.11 32.22 -25.59
N ALA A 576 44.03 32.02 -26.34
CA ALA A 576 43.94 32.47 -27.73
C ALA A 576 44.02 34.01 -27.83
N LYS A 577 43.31 34.73 -26.95
CA LYS A 577 43.38 36.20 -26.86
C LYS A 577 44.78 36.71 -26.49
N SER A 578 45.51 36.04 -25.59
CA SER A 578 46.88 36.45 -25.23
C SER A 578 47.89 36.21 -26.36
N VAL A 579 47.76 35.12 -27.11
CA VAL A 579 48.60 34.83 -28.29
C VAL A 579 48.34 35.82 -29.44
N ILE A 580 47.09 36.22 -29.65
CA ILE A 580 46.77 37.27 -30.64
C ILE A 580 47.39 38.62 -30.21
N LYS A 581 47.32 38.94 -28.91
CA LYS A 581 47.90 40.18 -28.35
C LYS A 581 49.44 40.20 -28.41
N SER A 582 50.12 39.06 -28.28
CA SER A 582 51.58 38.98 -28.40
C SER A 582 52.06 39.08 -29.85
N ARG A 583 51.35 38.48 -30.82
CA ARG A 583 51.64 38.66 -32.26
C ARG A 583 51.46 40.10 -32.75
N TYR A 584 50.53 40.85 -32.16
CA TYR A 584 50.36 42.27 -32.46
C TYR A 584 51.46 43.16 -31.86
N LYS A 585 52.13 42.72 -30.78
CA LYS A 585 53.29 43.42 -30.20
C LYS A 585 54.60 43.22 -30.96
N SER A 586 54.70 42.17 -31.79
CA SER A 586 55.93 41.83 -32.54
C SER A 586 55.96 42.37 -33.98
N VAL A 587 54.98 43.19 -34.39
CA VAL A 587 55.05 43.92 -35.66
C VAL A 587 55.67 45.30 -35.36
N PRO A 588 56.87 45.63 -35.87
CA PRO A 588 57.43 46.97 -35.69
C PRO A 588 56.52 47.98 -36.38
N GLN A 589 56.05 48.99 -35.63
CA GLN A 589 55.42 50.18 -36.19
C GLN A 589 56.51 51.14 -36.70
N LYS A 590 56.32 51.56 -37.96
CA LYS A 590 57.02 52.59 -38.77
C LYS A 590 58.29 52.14 -39.53
N PRO A 591 58.35 52.49 -40.82
CA PRO A 591 58.85 53.82 -41.22
C PRO A 591 58.00 54.53 -42.29
N GLU A 592 57.52 55.73 -41.97
CA GLU A 592 57.28 56.79 -42.95
C GLU A 592 58.34 57.85 -42.66
N ASP A 593 59.34 57.96 -43.54
CA ASP A 593 60.13 59.17 -43.82
C ASP A 593 61.13 58.84 -44.94
N ILE A 594 60.61 58.67 -46.16
CA ILE A 594 61.39 58.88 -47.39
C ILE A 594 60.43 59.56 -48.35
N ILE A 595 60.53 60.88 -48.47
CA ILE A 595 60.34 61.68 -49.69
C ILE A 595 60.60 63.16 -49.33
N LYS A 596 61.55 63.77 -50.05
CA LYS A 596 61.97 65.19 -50.10
C LYS A 596 63.24 65.54 -49.31
N SER A 597 64.39 65.45 -49.98
CA SER A 597 65.05 66.65 -50.53
C SER A 597 66.33 66.28 -51.27
N GLU A 598 66.25 66.20 -52.59
CA GLU A 598 67.41 66.37 -53.47
C GLU A 598 67.12 67.60 -54.32
N LYS A 599 67.62 68.76 -53.86
CA LYS A 599 67.97 69.91 -54.69
C LYS A 599 69.03 70.71 -53.92
N ALA A 600 70.29 70.46 -54.25
CA ALA A 600 71.29 71.51 -54.15
C ALA A 600 71.08 72.51 -55.31
N PRO A 601 71.40 73.78 -55.10
CA PRO A 601 72.09 74.54 -56.13
C PRO A 601 73.47 74.97 -55.65
N VAL A 602 74.30 75.16 -56.66
CA VAL A 602 75.73 75.46 -56.69
C VAL A 602 76.06 76.88 -56.22
N ASN A 603 77.28 77.02 -55.68
CA ASN A 603 78.11 78.20 -55.35
C ASN A 603 77.88 78.87 -53.97
N ALA A 604 78.91 79.14 -53.15
CA ALA A 604 80.37 79.16 -53.36
C ALA A 604 81.11 78.62 -52.12
#